data_AF-A0A1B8B7N0-F1
#
_entry.id   AF-A0A1B8B7N0-F1
#
_cell.length_a   1.000
_cell.length_b   1.000
_cell.length_c   1.000
_cell.angle_alpha   90.00
_cell.angle_beta   90.00
_cell.angle_gamma   90.00
#
_symmetry.space_group_name_H-M   'P 1'
#
loop_
_entity.id
_entity.type
_entity.pdbx_description
1 polymer ?
#
loop_
_entity_poly.entity_id
_entity_poly.type
_entity_poly.pdbx_seq_one_letter_code
_entity_poly.pdbx_strand_id
1 'polypeptide(L)'
;MRRTLQTAMLSMDWLVERGVKIEGNADWQENSDKPCDTGSQISTVSKDFPQVNFSTVDAVWPDKKSPAGRRYAYTKYSILARGKRALEDLHKRPEKLIFVVSHSGFLRLGVVGYWFFNSDYRVFDFEAERNADGELRVVQQERTLAGGLGLSWKDPVALGGDLPEEDPETDPGAF
;
A
#
# COMPACT_ATOMS: atom_id res chain seq x y z
N MET A 1 -1.30 9.60 -0.23
CA MET A 1 -0.42 10.72 0.18
C MET A 1 -0.13 11.58 -1.05
N ARG A 2 0.23 12.88 -0.91
CA ARG A 2 0.44 13.76 -2.09
C ARG A 2 1.44 13.18 -3.09
N ARG A 3 2.60 12.69 -2.64
CA ARG A 3 3.62 12.08 -3.52
C ARG A 3 3.10 10.85 -4.30
N THR A 4 2.23 10.05 -3.67
CA THR A 4 1.56 8.90 -4.31
C THR A 4 0.62 9.38 -5.40
N LEU A 5 -0.21 10.39 -5.09
CA LEU A 5 -1.18 10.94 -6.02
C LEU A 5 -0.48 11.59 -7.22
N GLN A 6 0.59 12.36 -6.99
CA GLN A 6 1.42 12.94 -8.05
C GLN A 6 2.01 11.86 -8.96
N THR A 7 2.56 10.78 -8.38
CA THR A 7 3.09 9.65 -9.15
C THR A 7 1.99 9.02 -10.01
N ALA A 8 0.82 8.76 -9.43
CA ALA A 8 -0.31 8.21 -10.17
C ALA A 8 -0.73 9.13 -11.32
N MET A 9 -0.82 10.44 -11.11
CA MET A 9 -1.21 11.37 -12.17
C MET A 9 -0.17 11.46 -13.27
N LEU A 10 1.12 11.50 -12.93
CA LEU A 10 2.20 11.67 -13.89
C LEU A 10 2.49 10.39 -14.71
N SER A 11 2.12 9.21 -14.19
CA SER A 11 2.43 7.93 -14.84
C SER A 11 1.22 7.24 -15.47
N MET A 12 0.01 7.63 -15.08
CA MET A 12 -1.24 6.96 -15.49
C MET A 12 -2.27 7.93 -16.08
N ASP A 13 -1.90 9.18 -16.41
CA ASP A 13 -2.79 10.14 -17.08
C ASP A 13 -3.44 9.55 -18.35
N TRP A 14 -2.66 8.86 -19.17
CA TRP A 14 -3.13 8.20 -20.38
C TRP A 14 -4.20 7.11 -20.12
N LEU A 15 -4.21 6.49 -18.93
CA LEU A 15 -5.27 5.56 -18.52
C LEU A 15 -6.52 6.31 -18.09
N VAL A 16 -6.35 7.44 -17.38
CA VAL A 16 -7.46 8.32 -17.00
C VAL A 16 -8.18 8.86 -18.23
N GLU A 17 -7.44 9.28 -19.25
CA GLU A 17 -7.98 9.70 -20.55
C GLU A 17 -8.80 8.60 -21.24
N ARG A 18 -8.49 7.33 -20.95
CA ARG A 18 -9.20 6.14 -21.44
C ARG A 18 -10.36 5.71 -20.53
N GLY A 19 -10.69 6.51 -19.52
CA GLY A 19 -11.81 6.28 -18.61
C GLY A 19 -11.50 5.37 -17.41
N VAL A 20 -10.23 5.03 -17.18
CA VAL A 20 -9.84 4.29 -15.96
C VAL A 20 -9.97 5.21 -14.76
N LYS A 21 -10.68 4.75 -13.74
CA LYS A 21 -10.93 5.50 -12.51
C LYS A 21 -9.75 5.37 -11.56
N ILE A 22 -9.44 6.45 -10.83
CA ILE A 22 -8.45 6.44 -9.76
C ILE A 22 -9.19 6.55 -8.43
N GLU A 23 -8.96 5.57 -7.56
CA GLU A 23 -9.58 5.49 -6.23
C GLU A 23 -8.53 5.71 -5.15
N GLY A 24 -8.80 6.62 -4.22
CA GLY A 24 -8.00 6.76 -3.00
C GLY A 24 -8.33 5.64 -2.02
N ASN A 25 -7.30 5.03 -1.42
CA ASN A 25 -7.49 4.00 -0.39
C ASN A 25 -6.41 4.14 0.69
N ALA A 26 -6.84 4.28 1.95
CA ALA A 26 -5.98 4.50 3.11
C ALA A 26 -5.11 3.29 3.48
N ASP A 27 -5.47 2.07 3.08
CA ASP A 27 -4.68 0.88 3.39
C ASP A 27 -3.34 0.85 2.61
N TRP A 28 -3.21 1.61 1.51
CA TRP A 28 -2.01 1.67 0.65
C TRP A 28 -0.99 2.76 1.01
N GLN A 29 -1.13 3.37 2.19
CA GLN A 29 -0.20 4.38 2.66
C GLN A 29 1.12 3.79 3.16
N GLU A 30 2.14 4.64 3.33
CA GLU A 30 3.44 4.22 3.87
C GLU A 30 3.31 3.61 5.28
N ASN A 31 4.27 2.79 5.66
CA ASN A 31 4.24 2.05 6.92
C ASN A 31 4.40 2.96 8.16
N SER A 32 5.33 3.91 8.17
CA SER A 32 5.72 4.66 9.38
C SER A 32 4.78 5.81 9.73
N ASP A 33 4.82 6.26 10.98
CA ASP A 33 4.06 7.39 11.52
C ASP A 33 4.84 8.73 11.46
N LYS A 34 6.00 8.75 10.80
CA LYS A 34 6.78 9.98 10.64
C LYS A 34 5.94 11.03 9.89
N PRO A 35 6.16 12.34 10.12
CA PRO A 35 5.41 13.39 9.42
C PRO A 35 5.46 13.27 7.89
N CYS A 36 6.60 12.82 7.33
CA CYS A 36 6.73 12.56 5.90
C CYS A 36 5.95 11.33 5.44
N ASP A 37 5.64 10.37 6.30
CA ASP A 37 4.95 9.11 6.02
C ASP A 37 3.48 9.13 6.43
N THR A 38 3.04 10.27 6.95
CA THR A 38 1.65 10.58 7.28
C THR A 38 1.03 11.45 6.20
N GLY A 39 -0.23 11.17 5.88
CA GLY A 39 -0.98 11.91 4.88
C GLY A 39 -1.37 13.32 5.31
N SER A 40 -2.06 14.02 4.41
CA SER A 40 -2.77 15.26 4.73
C SER A 40 -4.27 15.00 4.71
N GLN A 41 -5.04 15.85 5.39
CA GLN A 41 -6.50 15.80 5.36
C GLN A 41 -7.04 15.82 3.92
N ILE A 42 -8.12 15.07 3.67
CA ILE A 42 -8.73 14.95 2.33
C ILE A 42 -9.13 16.33 1.81
N SER A 43 -9.76 17.16 2.65
CA SER A 43 -10.19 18.53 2.32
C SER A 43 -9.05 19.45 1.84
N THR A 44 -7.81 19.14 2.23
CA THR A 44 -6.62 19.87 1.80
C THR A 44 -6.08 19.34 0.46
N VAL A 45 -6.07 18.02 0.25
CA VAL A 45 -5.42 17.41 -0.91
C VAL A 45 -6.36 17.27 -2.12
N SER A 46 -7.66 17.06 -1.91
CA SER A 46 -8.60 16.75 -2.99
C SER A 46 -8.71 17.84 -4.05
N LYS A 47 -8.53 19.11 -3.65
CA LYS A 47 -8.54 20.27 -4.55
C LYS A 47 -7.50 20.18 -5.66
N ASP A 48 -6.37 19.55 -5.37
CA ASP A 48 -5.24 19.42 -6.31
C ASP A 48 -5.32 18.14 -7.16
N PHE A 49 -6.23 17.22 -6.83
CA PHE A 49 -6.38 15.93 -7.51
C PHE A 49 -7.87 15.63 -7.79
N PRO A 50 -8.57 16.47 -8.59
CA PRO A 50 -10.01 16.35 -8.80
C PRO A 50 -10.43 15.05 -9.50
N GLN A 51 -9.51 14.37 -10.21
CA GLN A 51 -9.76 13.08 -10.86
C GLN A 51 -9.72 11.87 -9.92
N VAL A 52 -9.32 12.04 -8.66
CA VAL A 52 -9.22 10.95 -7.69
C VAL A 52 -10.51 10.87 -6.89
N ASN A 53 -11.14 9.70 -6.86
CA ASN A 53 -12.28 9.46 -5.99
C ASN A 53 -11.80 9.24 -4.55
N PHE A 54 -12.17 10.15 -3.64
CA PHE A 54 -11.88 10.04 -2.21
C PHE A 54 -13.08 9.57 -1.38
N SER A 55 -14.24 9.29 -1.98
CA SER A 55 -15.49 9.04 -1.25
C SER A 55 -15.46 7.80 -0.35
N THR A 56 -14.57 6.86 -0.63
CA THR A 56 -14.41 5.59 0.10
C THR A 56 -13.17 5.57 0.98
N VAL A 57 -12.41 6.67 1.05
CA VAL A 57 -11.26 6.76 1.95
C VAL A 57 -11.76 6.75 3.38
N ASP A 58 -11.18 5.87 4.20
CA ASP A 58 -11.49 5.76 5.62
C ASP A 58 -11.42 7.13 6.31
N ALA A 59 -12.49 7.50 7.01
CA ALA A 59 -12.61 8.80 7.69
C ALA A 59 -11.57 9.00 8.80
N VAL A 60 -10.96 7.92 9.29
CA VAL A 60 -9.83 7.96 10.25
C VAL A 60 -8.57 8.57 9.62
N TRP A 61 -8.44 8.54 8.29
CA TRP A 61 -7.30 9.15 7.60
C TRP A 61 -7.09 10.62 8.00
N PRO A 62 -5.83 11.09 8.21
CA PRO A 62 -4.55 10.38 8.05
C PRO A 62 -4.01 9.78 9.36
N ASP A 63 -4.85 9.54 10.36
CA ASP A 63 -4.41 9.15 11.70
C ASP A 63 -3.83 7.72 11.77
N LYS A 64 -2.68 7.59 12.42
CA LYS A 64 -1.98 6.32 12.69
C LYS A 64 -1.72 6.09 14.18
N LYS A 65 -2.02 7.08 15.02
CA LYS A 65 -1.60 7.13 16.42
C LYS A 65 -2.75 6.98 17.38
N SER A 66 -3.93 7.52 17.09
CA SER A 66 -5.05 7.38 18.02
C SER A 66 -5.57 5.93 18.07
N PRO A 67 -6.37 5.58 19.09
CA PRO A 67 -7.08 4.30 19.10
C PRO A 67 -7.91 4.04 17.83
N ALA A 68 -8.49 5.08 17.21
CA ALA A 68 -9.20 4.94 15.94
C ALA A 68 -8.24 4.67 14.76
N GLY A 69 -7.05 5.29 14.78
CA GLY A 69 -5.96 5.11 13.83
C GLY A 69 -5.17 3.80 13.96
N ARG A 70 -5.45 2.98 14.98
CA ARG A 70 -4.65 1.79 15.34
C ARG A 70 -4.43 0.82 14.18
N ARG A 71 -5.42 0.64 13.30
CA ARG A 71 -5.33 -0.22 12.10
C ARG A 71 -4.27 0.24 11.08
N TYR A 72 -3.76 1.46 11.23
CA TYR A 72 -2.73 2.08 10.40
C TYR A 72 -1.40 2.29 11.13
N ALA A 73 -1.30 1.86 12.39
CA ALA A 73 -0.11 2.03 13.23
C ALA A 73 1.14 1.37 12.61
N TYR A 74 2.31 1.91 12.95
CA TYR A 74 3.61 1.38 12.53
C TYR A 74 4.05 0.21 13.40
N THR A 75 3.28 -0.87 13.36
CA THR A 75 3.56 -2.11 14.11
C THR A 75 3.44 -3.29 13.17
N LYS A 76 4.16 -4.37 13.49
CA LYS A 76 4.17 -5.60 12.69
C LYS A 76 2.75 -6.13 12.51
N TYR A 77 1.98 -6.18 13.59
CA TYR A 77 0.59 -6.60 13.57
C TYR A 77 -0.25 -5.76 12.60
N SER A 78 -0.28 -4.44 12.78
CA SER A 78 -1.12 -3.55 11.97
C SER A 78 -0.72 -3.55 10.49
N ILE A 79 0.58 -3.59 10.17
CA ILE A 79 1.07 -3.60 8.79
C ILE A 79 0.76 -4.93 8.08
N LEU A 80 0.98 -6.08 8.73
CA LEU A 80 0.66 -7.38 8.14
C LEU A 80 -0.85 -7.55 7.95
N ALA A 81 -1.65 -7.16 8.95
CA ALA A 81 -3.11 -7.18 8.84
C ALA A 81 -3.59 -6.27 7.69
N ARG A 82 -2.95 -5.11 7.50
CA ARG A 82 -3.26 -4.18 6.40
C ARG A 82 -2.92 -4.75 5.04
N GLY A 83 -1.77 -5.39 4.89
CA GLY A 83 -1.40 -6.06 3.63
C GLY A 83 -2.38 -7.15 3.24
N LYS A 84 -2.79 -8.00 4.19
CA LYS A 84 -3.82 -9.04 3.97
C LYS A 84 -5.14 -8.44 3.52
N ARG A 85 -5.67 -7.42 4.23
CA ARG A 85 -6.91 -6.72 3.83
C ARG A 85 -6.80 -6.11 2.44
N ALA A 86 -5.66 -5.50 2.11
CA ALA A 86 -5.43 -4.86 0.82
C ALA A 86 -5.45 -5.89 -0.33
N LEU A 87 -4.84 -7.06 -0.13
CA LEU A 87 -4.90 -8.16 -1.11
C LEU A 87 -6.31 -8.74 -1.24
N GLU A 88 -7.05 -8.91 -0.13
CA GLU A 88 -8.45 -9.35 -0.15
C GLU A 88 -9.36 -8.35 -0.87
N ASP A 89 -9.13 -7.05 -0.71
CA ASP A 89 -9.87 -6.01 -1.41
C ASP A 89 -9.60 -6.06 -2.92
N LEU A 90 -8.32 -6.14 -3.32
CA LEU A 90 -7.93 -6.30 -4.72
C LEU A 90 -8.49 -7.56 -5.37
N HIS A 91 -8.49 -8.70 -4.68
CA HIS A 91 -8.96 -9.97 -5.23
C HIS A 91 -10.47 -9.99 -5.49
N LYS A 92 -11.26 -9.12 -4.82
CA LYS A 92 -12.71 -8.98 -5.04
C LYS A 92 -13.05 -8.11 -6.24
N ARG A 93 -12.08 -7.39 -6.77
CA ARG A 93 -12.28 -6.44 -7.87
C ARG A 93 -12.51 -7.18 -9.19
N PRO A 94 -13.43 -6.72 -10.05
CA PRO A 94 -13.71 -7.34 -11.35
C PRO A 94 -12.65 -7.02 -12.42
N GLU A 95 -11.78 -6.03 -12.18
CA GLU A 95 -10.76 -5.61 -13.14
C GLU A 95 -9.70 -6.70 -13.37
N LYS A 96 -9.37 -6.95 -14.64
CA LYS A 96 -8.33 -7.92 -15.02
C LYS A 96 -6.90 -7.47 -14.70
N LEU A 97 -6.69 -6.16 -14.60
CA LEU A 97 -5.42 -5.55 -14.28
C LEU A 97 -5.69 -4.33 -13.39
N ILE A 98 -5.00 -4.30 -12.25
CA ILE A 98 -5.14 -3.22 -11.27
C ILE A 98 -3.75 -2.60 -11.06
N PHE A 99 -3.68 -1.28 -11.18
CA PHE A 99 -2.47 -0.53 -10.86
C PHE A 99 -2.56 -0.04 -9.41
N VAL A 100 -1.56 -0.40 -8.62
CA VAL A 100 -1.42 0.10 -7.25
C VAL A 100 -0.20 1.00 -7.20
N VAL A 101 -0.43 2.27 -6.87
CA VAL A 101 0.65 3.24 -6.60
C VAL A 101 0.75 3.40 -5.10
N SER A 102 1.90 3.02 -4.53
CA SER A 102 2.11 2.98 -3.08
C SER A 102 3.58 3.29 -2.76
N HIS A 103 4.06 2.84 -1.60
CA HIS A 103 5.37 3.16 -1.07
C HIS A 103 6.18 1.89 -0.78
N SER A 104 7.50 2.01 -0.90
CA SER A 104 8.40 0.86 -0.80
C SER A 104 8.36 0.20 0.56
N GLY A 105 8.25 0.95 1.67
CA GLY A 105 8.22 0.39 3.01
C GLY A 105 7.01 -0.52 3.24
N PHE A 106 5.81 -0.02 2.90
CA PHE A 106 4.58 -0.81 3.01
C PHE A 106 4.53 -1.99 2.02
N LEU A 107 4.87 -1.78 0.75
CA LEU A 107 4.88 -2.86 -0.24
C LEU A 107 5.85 -3.97 0.17
N ARG A 108 7.07 -3.60 0.58
CA ARG A 108 8.11 -4.54 1.01
C ARG A 108 7.68 -5.35 2.23
N LEU A 109 7.30 -4.68 3.32
CA LEU A 109 7.13 -5.35 4.62
C LEU A 109 5.70 -5.84 4.87
N GLY A 110 4.70 -5.24 4.22
CA GLY A 110 3.30 -5.56 4.43
C GLY A 110 2.69 -6.45 3.36
N VAL A 111 3.16 -6.39 2.11
CA VAL A 111 2.41 -6.95 0.97
C VAL A 111 3.19 -8.03 0.22
N VAL A 112 4.36 -7.71 -0.35
CA VAL A 112 4.99 -8.56 -1.38
C VAL A 112 6.40 -9.05 -1.07
N GLY A 113 7.09 -8.50 -0.06
CA GLY A 113 8.40 -9.05 0.35
C GLY A 113 9.56 -8.73 -0.59
N TYR A 114 9.52 -7.62 -1.31
CA TYR A 114 10.62 -7.19 -2.21
C TYR A 114 10.99 -5.73 -2.02
N TRP A 115 12.25 -5.40 -2.32
CA TRP A 115 12.72 -4.01 -2.33
C TRP A 115 12.24 -3.26 -3.59
N PHE A 116 11.87 -2.00 -3.40
CA PHE A 116 11.48 -1.09 -4.47
C PHE A 116 12.36 0.16 -4.38
N PHE A 117 13.09 0.44 -5.45
CA PHE A 117 13.72 1.75 -5.63
C PHE A 117 12.68 2.78 -6.11
N ASN A 118 13.02 4.07 -6.05
CA ASN A 118 12.11 5.12 -6.47
C ASN A 118 11.74 4.97 -7.95
N SER A 119 10.46 5.15 -8.26
CA SER A 119 9.89 4.99 -9.61
C SER A 119 10.01 3.57 -10.19
N ASP A 120 10.12 2.56 -9.32
CA ASP A 120 10.06 1.15 -9.71
C ASP A 120 8.61 0.67 -9.88
N TYR A 121 8.42 -0.33 -10.74
CA TYR A 121 7.18 -1.09 -10.85
C TYR A 121 7.47 -2.59 -10.89
N ARG A 122 6.53 -3.37 -10.36
CA ARG A 122 6.58 -4.83 -10.33
C ARG A 122 5.22 -5.36 -10.80
N VAL A 123 5.22 -6.50 -11.46
CA VAL A 123 3.99 -7.18 -11.84
C VAL A 123 3.84 -8.43 -10.99
N PHE A 124 2.68 -8.59 -10.39
CA PHE A 124 2.34 -9.75 -9.59
C PHE A 124 1.04 -10.37 -10.09
N ASP A 125 0.97 -11.69 -10.02
CA ASP A 125 -0.24 -12.47 -10.26
C ASP A 125 -0.71 -13.06 -8.93
N PHE A 126 -2.03 -13.16 -8.72
CA PHE A 126 -2.55 -13.91 -7.60
C PHE A 126 -2.24 -15.40 -7.78
N GLU A 127 -1.83 -16.06 -6.69
CA GLU A 127 -1.75 -17.52 -6.70
C GLU A 127 -3.16 -18.13 -6.81
N ALA A 128 -3.28 -19.25 -7.51
CA ALA A 128 -4.58 -19.90 -7.72
C ALA A 128 -5.18 -20.45 -6.43
N GLU A 129 -4.32 -20.84 -5.49
CA GLU A 129 -4.71 -21.39 -4.20
C GLU A 129 -4.24 -20.46 -3.08
N ARG A 130 -5.05 -20.41 -2.01
CA ARG A 130 -4.67 -19.77 -0.76
C ARG A 130 -3.61 -20.63 -0.06
N ASN A 131 -2.81 -20.01 0.80
CA ASN A 131 -1.82 -20.73 1.58
C ASN A 131 -2.47 -21.60 2.68
N ALA A 132 -1.64 -22.32 3.46
CA ALA A 132 -2.11 -23.18 4.54
C ALA A 132 -2.91 -22.45 5.64
N ASP A 133 -2.69 -21.14 5.81
CA ASP A 133 -3.40 -20.28 6.76
C ASP A 133 -4.67 -19.65 6.14
N GLY A 134 -5.01 -20.03 4.90
CA GLY A 134 -6.17 -19.52 4.17
C GLY A 134 -5.98 -18.11 3.58
N GLU A 135 -4.75 -17.61 3.51
CA GLU A 135 -4.46 -16.24 3.06
C GLU A 135 -4.14 -16.20 1.56
N LEU A 136 -4.56 -15.10 0.91
CA LEU A 136 -4.15 -14.80 -0.45
C LEU A 136 -2.65 -14.52 -0.52
N ARG A 137 -2.06 -14.93 -1.64
CA ARG A 137 -0.68 -14.63 -1.99
C ARG A 137 -0.61 -14.15 -3.42
N VAL A 138 0.46 -13.42 -3.70
CA VAL A 138 0.80 -12.98 -5.04
C VAL A 138 2.21 -13.41 -5.36
N VAL A 139 2.43 -13.86 -6.60
CA VAL A 139 3.73 -14.25 -7.12
C VAL A 139 4.21 -13.18 -8.09
N GLN A 140 5.48 -12.79 -7.95
CA GLN A 140 6.07 -11.80 -8.83
C GLN A 140 6.42 -12.42 -10.18
N GLN A 141 6.09 -11.72 -11.27
CA GLN A 141 6.52 -12.12 -12.60
C GLN A 141 8.04 -11.91 -12.78
N GLU A 142 8.71 -12.92 -13.30
CA GLU A 142 10.18 -12.96 -13.48
C GLU A 142 10.71 -11.75 -14.28
N ARG A 143 9.98 -11.30 -15.30
CA ARG A 143 10.36 -10.14 -16.12
C ARG A 143 10.55 -8.84 -15.34
N THR A 144 9.96 -8.75 -14.14
CA THR A 144 10.11 -7.60 -13.26
C THR A 144 10.93 -7.91 -12.01
N LEU A 145 11.69 -9.01 -11.96
CA LEU A 145 12.45 -9.44 -10.76
C LEU A 145 13.51 -8.43 -10.29
N ALA A 146 14.05 -7.59 -11.18
CA ALA A 146 14.95 -6.48 -10.83
C ALA A 146 14.25 -5.10 -10.84
N GLY A 147 12.93 -5.08 -10.93
CA GLY A 147 12.16 -3.87 -11.14
C GLY A 147 12.00 -3.54 -12.62
N GLY A 148 11.03 -2.68 -12.92
CA GLY A 148 10.74 -2.23 -14.27
C GLY A 148 11.90 -1.53 -14.96
N LEU A 149 12.82 -0.94 -14.17
CA LEU A 149 14.05 -0.30 -14.62
C LEU A 149 15.30 -1.17 -14.39
N GLY A 150 15.17 -2.35 -13.79
CA GLY A 150 16.30 -3.24 -13.52
C GLY A 150 17.24 -2.81 -12.38
N LEU A 151 16.84 -1.84 -11.55
CA LEU A 151 17.68 -1.23 -10.51
C LEU A 151 17.44 -1.77 -9.09
N SER A 152 16.33 -2.46 -8.88
CA SER A 152 15.96 -2.96 -7.55
C SER A 152 16.59 -4.32 -7.25
N TRP A 153 16.86 -4.55 -5.97
CA TRP A 153 17.36 -5.85 -5.52
C TRP A 153 16.34 -6.96 -5.81
N LYS A 154 16.89 -8.15 -6.09
CA LYS A 154 16.13 -9.34 -6.45
C LYS A 154 15.82 -10.23 -5.25
N ASP A 155 16.61 -10.12 -4.18
CA ASP A 155 16.47 -10.97 -3.00
C ASP A 155 15.16 -10.64 -2.27
N PRO A 156 14.34 -11.67 -1.98
CA PRO A 156 13.12 -11.48 -1.21
C PRO A 156 13.47 -11.19 0.26
N VAL A 157 12.56 -10.51 0.94
CA VAL A 157 12.60 -10.27 2.37
C VAL A 157 11.37 -10.82 3.06
N ALA A 158 11.52 -11.24 4.31
CA ALA A 158 10.40 -11.70 5.11
C ALA A 158 9.45 -10.53 5.40
N LEU A 159 8.15 -10.77 5.21
CA LEU A 159 7.12 -9.82 5.60
C LEU A 159 7.22 -9.56 7.11
N GLY A 160 7.13 -8.28 7.49
CA GLY A 160 7.20 -7.84 8.88
C GLY A 160 8.56 -7.98 9.58
N GLY A 161 9.64 -8.38 8.89
CA GLY A 161 10.93 -8.67 9.53
C GLY A 161 11.59 -7.49 10.27
N ASP A 162 11.38 -6.26 9.80
CA ASP A 162 11.98 -5.05 10.39
C ASP A 162 10.96 -4.17 11.16
N LEU A 163 9.76 -4.69 11.41
CA LEU A 163 8.69 -3.91 12.02
C LEU A 163 8.69 -4.02 13.55
N PRO A 164 8.31 -2.95 14.27
CA PRO A 164 8.14 -3.02 15.72
C PRO A 164 7.12 -4.10 16.12
N GLU A 165 7.47 -4.94 17.07
CA GLU A 165 6.59 -6.02 17.57
C GLU A 165 5.46 -5.50 18.47
N GLU A 166 5.63 -4.31 19.06
CA GLU A 166 4.70 -3.75 20.04
C GLU A 166 3.26 -3.71 19.50
N ASP A 167 2.38 -4.47 20.15
CA ASP A 167 0.96 -4.47 19.90
C ASP A 167 0.34 -3.29 20.67
N PRO A 168 -0.30 -2.32 20.00
CA PRO A 168 -0.97 -1.19 20.64
C PRO A 168 -2.17 -1.59 21.54
N GLU A 169 -2.50 -2.88 21.65
CA GLU A 169 -3.39 -3.44 22.68
C GLU A 169 -2.69 -3.76 24.02
N THR A 170 -1.36 -3.90 24.04
CA THR A 170 -0.61 -4.37 25.22
C THR A 170 0.27 -3.32 25.89
N ASP A 171 0.51 -2.17 25.24
CA ASP A 171 1.26 -1.06 25.84
C ASP A 171 0.50 0.28 25.77
N PRO A 172 -0.13 0.73 26.88
CA PRO A 172 -0.78 2.04 26.96
C PRO A 172 0.20 3.23 26.92
N GLY A 173 1.52 3.01 27.03
CA GLY A 173 2.56 4.04 26.95
C GLY A 173 2.94 4.45 25.53
N ALA A 174 2.36 3.82 24.51
CA ALA A 174 2.61 4.09 23.10
C ALA A 174 1.78 5.27 22.51
N PHE A 175 1.05 6.01 23.35
CA PHE A 175 0.25 7.18 22.96
C PHE A 175 0.80 8.49 23.54
#